data_AF-A0A9N9FPE6-F1
#
_entry.id   AF-A0A9N9FPE6-F1
#
_cell.length_a   1.000
_cell.length_b   1.000
_cell.length_c   1.000
_cell.angle_alpha   90.00
_cell.angle_beta   90.00
_cell.angle_gamma   90.00
#
_symmetry.space_group_name_H-M   'P 1'
#
loop_
_entity.id
_entity.type
_entity.pdbx_description
1 polymer ?
#
loop_
_entity_poly.entity_id
_entity_poly.type
_entity_poly.pdbx_seq_one_letter_code
_entity_poly.pdbx_strand_id
1 'polypeptide(L)'
;MAAPINNQSIKTFTGLCMNVNNMIGSGIFSTSGLIWYLTGSGGMTLCLYIIGFLFSLMGSFIYVELGSNIPESGGEQRYLERSFPNPNRLIGYIFSFCTITGAIVTDVIIASEYIIYAKTNDTTTLNPEGYTLTLLIISIIGLAEITKNPGKLTWNAMFSGTKGLDNFGNYCSSMLQVLFAYEGWNNLNYSLSEMNDAPRRLKISNPFSVVLVSILYILGILSFITIVDHDEAHRGTYKEIMSATIGDVIDFRRGLSILIALSSIGASASMVWSGSRIIASAADSDFIPYFSPLLREFLNGPNIIIRILGNPNGNNVDGRHDAPIVLITMTQYSALIFFGLSALGLLVLRNRRQLRNDLFKVPEIIVYLFLAITAIICIGAFVPAETADS
;
A
#
# COMPACT_ATOMS: atom_id res chain seq x y z
N MET A 1 -33.61 23.38 -8.81
CA MET A 1 -32.24 23.56 -9.32
C MET A 1 -31.35 23.62 -8.08
N ALA A 2 -30.74 22.49 -7.68
CA ALA A 2 -29.85 22.50 -6.52
C ALA A 2 -28.59 23.31 -6.86
N ALA A 3 -28.19 24.23 -5.98
CA ALA A 3 -26.96 24.97 -6.14
C ALA A 3 -25.78 24.00 -6.31
N PRO A 4 -24.78 24.28 -7.16
CA PRO A 4 -23.59 23.44 -7.24
C PRO A 4 -22.92 23.48 -5.86
N ILE A 5 -22.94 22.36 -5.15
CA ILE A 5 -22.20 22.22 -3.90
C ILE A 5 -20.73 22.36 -4.30
N ASN A 6 -20.14 23.52 -4.03
CA ASN A 6 -18.72 23.76 -4.26
C ASN A 6 -17.94 23.01 -3.15
N ASN A 7 -17.89 21.69 -3.27
CA ASN A 7 -17.30 20.77 -2.30
C ASN A 7 -15.78 20.62 -2.47
N GLN A 8 -15.10 21.63 -3.05
CA GLN A 8 -13.66 21.64 -3.24
C GLN A 8 -12.90 21.95 -1.94
N SER A 9 -13.04 21.05 -0.96
CA SER A 9 -12.47 21.19 0.39
C SER A 9 -11.00 20.76 0.45
N ILE A 10 -10.55 19.88 -0.45
CA ILE A 10 -9.22 19.28 -0.37
C ILE A 10 -8.18 20.25 -0.92
N LYS A 11 -7.36 20.78 -0.01
CA LYS A 11 -6.18 21.61 -0.30
C LYS A 11 -4.91 20.76 -0.31
N THR A 12 -3.77 21.37 -0.63
CA THR A 12 -2.47 20.69 -0.77
C THR A 12 -2.05 19.93 0.49
N PHE A 13 -2.17 20.58 1.66
CA PHE A 13 -1.81 19.98 2.94
C PHE A 13 -2.74 18.83 3.31
N THR A 14 -4.06 19.05 3.23
CA THR A 14 -5.06 18.01 3.46
C THR A 14 -4.83 16.80 2.57
N GLY A 15 -4.59 17.03 1.27
CA GLY A 15 -4.32 15.95 0.33
C GLY A 15 -3.02 15.19 0.64
N LEU A 16 -1.95 15.90 1.02
CA LEU A 16 -0.71 15.28 1.48
C LEU A 16 -0.95 14.40 2.70
N CYS A 17 -1.65 14.90 3.73
CA CYS A 17 -1.96 14.13 4.93
C CYS A 17 -2.81 12.90 4.62
N MET A 18 -3.75 12.99 3.68
CA MET A 18 -4.59 11.85 3.28
C MET A 18 -3.80 10.76 2.57
N ASN A 19 -2.90 11.13 1.65
CA ASN A 19 -2.01 10.17 1.02
C ASN A 19 -1.05 9.56 2.04
N VAL A 20 -0.43 10.37 2.91
CA VAL A 20 0.48 9.88 3.95
C VAL A 20 -0.26 8.92 4.89
N ASN A 21 -1.47 9.25 5.32
CA ASN A 21 -2.28 8.38 6.18
C ASN A 21 -2.69 7.07 5.49
N ASN A 22 -2.87 7.07 4.17
CA ASN A 22 -3.21 5.86 3.43
C ASN A 22 -1.98 5.01 3.10
N MET A 23 -0.84 5.66 2.82
CA MET A 23 0.42 4.97 2.53
C MET A 23 1.04 4.36 3.77
N ILE A 24 1.07 5.11 4.86
CA ILE A 24 1.54 4.59 6.13
C ILE A 24 0.44 3.67 6.67
N GLY A 25 0.68 2.36 6.62
CA GLY A 25 -0.25 1.33 7.07
C GLY A 25 0.45 0.18 7.78
N SER A 26 -0.19 -0.98 7.81
CA SER A 26 0.37 -2.22 8.39
C SER A 26 1.55 -2.78 7.59
N GLY A 27 1.64 -2.47 6.29
CA GLY A 27 2.51 -3.17 5.35
C GLY A 27 4.00 -3.16 5.67
N ILE A 28 4.60 -2.06 6.14
CA ILE A 28 6.04 -2.06 6.47
C ILE A 28 6.39 -2.99 7.65
N PHE A 29 5.47 -3.18 8.59
CA PHE A 29 5.71 -4.00 9.76
C PHE A 29 5.51 -5.48 9.51
N SER A 30 4.47 -5.82 8.74
CA SER A 30 4.17 -7.21 8.39
C SER A 30 5.20 -7.79 7.43
N THR A 31 5.73 -6.96 6.53
CA THR A 31 6.56 -7.46 5.42
C THR A 31 8.05 -7.46 5.70
N SER A 32 8.58 -6.56 6.54
CA SER A 32 10.04 -6.40 6.70
C SER A 32 10.75 -7.65 7.21
N GLY A 33 10.15 -8.35 8.18
CA GLY A 33 10.69 -9.62 8.68
C GLY A 33 10.67 -10.73 7.64
N LEU A 34 9.58 -10.83 6.88
CA LEU A 34 9.45 -11.79 5.78
C LEU A 34 10.46 -11.50 4.67
N ILE A 35 10.63 -10.23 4.28
CA ILE A 35 11.59 -9.82 3.25
C ILE A 35 13.02 -10.14 3.69
N TRP A 36 13.37 -9.90 4.96
CA TRP A 36 14.68 -10.30 5.48
C TRP A 36 14.85 -11.81 5.38
N TYR A 37 13.88 -12.60 5.85
CA TYR A 37 13.94 -14.06 5.76
C TYR A 37 14.10 -14.56 4.32
N LEU A 38 13.36 -13.99 3.37
CA LEU A 38 13.41 -14.37 1.96
C LEU A 38 14.74 -13.99 1.31
N THR A 39 15.28 -12.81 1.60
CA THR A 39 16.52 -12.28 1.00
C THR A 39 17.80 -12.70 1.74
N GLY A 40 17.67 -13.14 2.99
CA GLY A 40 18.75 -13.54 3.90
C GLY A 40 19.48 -12.38 4.59
N SER A 41 19.22 -11.11 4.24
CA SER A 41 19.92 -10.00 4.88
C SER A 41 19.09 -8.72 5.04
N GLY A 42 19.37 -7.99 6.12
CA GLY A 42 18.74 -6.71 6.42
C GLY A 42 19.15 -5.61 5.45
N GLY A 43 20.41 -5.61 5.01
CA GLY A 43 20.91 -4.69 3.98
C GLY A 43 20.20 -4.86 2.64
N MET A 44 19.91 -6.09 2.25
CA MET A 44 19.16 -6.37 1.03
C MET A 44 17.69 -5.96 1.16
N THR A 45 17.09 -6.18 2.33
CA THR A 45 15.75 -5.65 2.68
C THR A 45 15.71 -4.13 2.49
N LEU A 46 16.70 -3.41 3.00
CA LEU A 46 16.81 -1.96 2.82
C LEU A 46 16.91 -1.56 1.34
N CYS A 47 17.73 -2.27 0.55
CA CYS A 47 17.84 -2.03 -0.89
C CYS A 47 16.49 -2.21 -1.61
N LEU A 48 15.73 -3.26 -1.28
CA LEU A 48 14.41 -3.48 -1.87
C LEU A 48 13.43 -2.36 -1.52
N TYR A 49 13.43 -1.85 -0.28
CA TYR A 49 12.63 -0.67 0.09
C TYR A 49 13.01 0.58 -0.70
N ILE A 50 14.30 0.81 -0.96
CA ILE A 50 14.76 1.92 -1.81
C ILE A 50 14.27 1.75 -3.25
N ILE A 51 14.33 0.52 -3.79
CA ILE A 51 13.78 0.22 -5.12
C ILE A 51 12.26 0.43 -5.13
N GLY A 52 11.55 0.04 -4.07
CA GLY A 52 10.13 0.28 -3.86
C GLY A 52 9.76 1.75 -3.84
N PHE A 53 10.57 2.58 -3.17
CA PHE A 53 10.45 4.03 -3.20
C PHE A 53 10.55 4.57 -4.63
N LEU A 54 11.59 4.19 -5.38
CA LEU A 54 11.78 4.66 -6.75
C LEU A 54 10.61 4.23 -7.64
N PHE A 55 10.14 2.98 -7.51
CA PHE A 55 8.99 2.48 -8.23
C PHE A 55 7.71 3.28 -7.93
N SER A 56 7.40 3.49 -6.65
CA SER A 56 6.23 4.25 -6.21
C SER A 56 6.31 5.72 -6.62
N LEU A 57 7.51 6.31 -6.66
CA LEU A 57 7.72 7.67 -7.13
C LEU A 57 7.46 7.78 -8.65
N MET A 58 7.90 6.81 -9.44
CA MET A 58 7.57 6.74 -10.87
C MET A 58 6.06 6.60 -11.10
N GLY A 59 5.40 5.70 -10.37
CA GLY A 59 3.95 5.53 -10.41
C GLY A 59 3.20 6.82 -10.03
N SER A 60 3.65 7.49 -8.96
CA SER A 60 3.11 8.77 -8.52
C SER A 60 3.18 9.83 -9.61
N PHE A 61 4.30 9.95 -10.33
CA PHE A 61 4.41 10.90 -11.44
C PHE A 61 3.49 10.55 -12.62
N ILE A 62 3.38 9.27 -12.99
CA ILE A 62 2.47 8.81 -14.05
C ILE A 62 1.02 9.21 -13.71
N TYR A 63 0.62 9.01 -12.45
CA TYR A 63 -0.71 9.36 -11.98
C TYR A 63 -0.93 10.85 -11.85
N VAL A 64 0.10 11.63 -11.49
CA VAL A 64 0.02 13.10 -11.53
C VAL A 64 -0.30 13.59 -12.94
N GLU A 65 0.29 13.00 -13.99
CA GLU A 65 -0.03 13.37 -15.37
C GLU A 65 -1.46 12.96 -15.76
N LEU A 66 -1.86 11.73 -15.45
CA LEU A 66 -3.23 11.26 -15.70
C LEU A 66 -4.27 12.10 -14.97
N GLY A 67 -4.12 12.29 -13.66
CA GLY A 67 -5.04 13.04 -12.80
C GLY A 67 -5.04 14.55 -13.06
N SER A 68 -3.93 15.12 -13.53
CA SER A 68 -3.92 16.52 -13.98
C SER A 68 -4.75 16.71 -15.26
N ASN A 69 -4.78 15.70 -16.14
CA ASN A 69 -5.50 15.75 -17.42
C ASN A 69 -6.94 15.26 -17.31
N ILE A 70 -7.22 14.37 -16.37
CA ILE A 70 -8.53 13.76 -16.10
C ILE A 70 -8.86 14.02 -14.62
N PRO A 71 -9.26 15.25 -14.24
CA PRO A 71 -9.55 15.62 -12.85
C PRO A 71 -10.95 15.15 -12.41
N GLU A 72 -11.27 13.89 -12.69
CA GLU A 72 -12.51 13.22 -12.30
C GLU A 72 -12.25 12.25 -11.14
N SER A 73 -13.25 12.06 -10.28
CA SER A 73 -13.16 11.08 -9.19
C SER A 73 -13.35 9.65 -9.70
N GLY A 74 -12.56 8.72 -9.18
CA GLY A 74 -12.55 7.31 -9.59
C GLY A 74 -11.19 6.75 -10.02
N GLY A 75 -10.15 7.58 -10.11
CA GLY A 75 -8.77 7.14 -10.34
C GLY A 75 -8.62 6.20 -11.55
N GLU A 76 -8.02 5.04 -11.31
CA GLU A 76 -7.75 3.97 -12.27
C GLU A 76 -8.96 3.61 -13.11
N GLN A 77 -10.15 3.52 -12.49
CA GLN A 77 -11.35 3.16 -13.22
C GLN A 77 -11.58 4.15 -14.38
N ARG A 78 -11.49 5.46 -14.10
CA ARG A 78 -11.69 6.51 -15.10
C ARG A 78 -10.54 6.55 -16.10
N TYR A 79 -9.30 6.37 -15.64
CA TYR A 79 -8.13 6.35 -16.52
C TYR A 79 -8.21 5.19 -17.52
N LEU A 80 -8.60 4.00 -17.06
CA LEU A 80 -8.71 2.79 -17.87
C LEU A 80 -9.91 2.87 -18.82
N GLU A 81 -11.06 3.37 -18.37
CA GLU A 81 -12.23 3.62 -19.24
C GLU A 81 -11.90 4.58 -20.40
N ARG A 82 -11.12 5.63 -20.13
CA ARG A 82 -10.72 6.60 -21.17
C ARG A 82 -9.64 6.05 -22.11
N SER A 83 -8.71 5.26 -21.57
CA SER A 83 -7.58 4.69 -22.30
C SER A 83 -8.00 3.53 -23.20
N PHE A 84 -8.83 2.62 -22.69
CA PHE A 84 -9.28 1.41 -23.35
C PHE A 84 -10.81 1.38 -23.48
N PRO A 85 -11.38 2.18 -24.39
CA PRO A 85 -12.83 2.29 -24.53
C PRO A 85 -13.49 1.04 -25.15
N ASN A 86 -12.73 0.09 -25.70
CA ASN A 86 -13.27 -1.08 -26.40
C ASN A 86 -12.68 -2.38 -25.83
N PRO A 87 -13.51 -3.33 -25.32
CA PRO A 87 -14.97 -3.23 -25.12
C PRO A 87 -15.35 -2.24 -24.01
N ASN A 88 -16.50 -1.57 -24.17
CA ASN A 88 -16.94 -0.44 -23.34
C ASN A 88 -16.83 -0.75 -21.84
N ARG A 89 -15.99 0.03 -21.15
CA ARG A 89 -15.82 0.05 -19.69
C ARG A 89 -15.40 -1.26 -19.04
N LEU A 90 -15.04 -2.30 -19.81
CA LEU A 90 -14.72 -3.62 -19.26
C LEU A 90 -13.49 -3.60 -18.33
N ILE A 91 -12.42 -2.91 -18.72
CA ILE A 91 -11.18 -2.92 -17.93
C ILE A 91 -11.37 -2.16 -16.61
N GLY A 92 -12.06 -1.02 -16.65
CA GLY A 92 -12.48 -0.30 -15.44
C GLY A 92 -13.40 -1.15 -14.56
N TYR A 93 -14.29 -1.95 -15.17
CA TYR A 93 -15.15 -2.88 -14.44
C TYR A 93 -14.36 -3.95 -13.67
N ILE A 94 -13.41 -4.62 -14.33
CA ILE A 94 -12.59 -5.67 -13.70
C ILE A 94 -11.76 -5.07 -12.56
N PHE A 95 -11.20 -3.87 -12.76
CA PHE A 95 -10.48 -3.16 -11.70
C PHE A 95 -11.37 -2.96 -10.46
N SER A 96 -12.53 -2.31 -10.61
CA SER A 96 -13.40 -2.02 -9.47
C SER A 96 -13.83 -3.29 -8.73
N PHE A 97 -14.11 -4.38 -9.45
CA PHE A 97 -14.44 -5.66 -8.83
C PHE A 97 -13.29 -6.21 -7.98
N CYS A 98 -12.07 -6.29 -8.53
CA CYS A 98 -10.89 -6.81 -7.82
C CYS A 98 -10.53 -5.96 -6.59
N THR A 99 -10.60 -4.63 -6.70
CA THR A 99 -10.19 -3.72 -5.62
C THR A 99 -11.18 -3.71 -4.45
N ILE A 100 -12.49 -3.73 -4.72
CA ILE A 100 -13.52 -3.68 -3.68
C ILE A 100 -13.50 -4.95 -2.80
N THR A 101 -13.22 -6.12 -3.38
CA THR A 101 -13.25 -7.38 -2.63
C THR A 101 -11.94 -7.68 -1.88
N GLY A 102 -10.79 -7.23 -2.39
CA GLY A 102 -9.47 -7.60 -1.87
C GLY A 102 -8.97 -6.73 -0.72
N ALA A 103 -8.92 -5.41 -0.90
CA ALA A 103 -8.19 -4.51 0.00
C ALA A 103 -8.88 -4.29 1.36
N ILE A 104 -10.23 -4.17 1.35
CA ILE A 104 -11.00 -3.87 2.58
C ILE A 104 -10.97 -5.04 3.57
N VAL A 105 -10.92 -6.28 3.07
CA VAL A 105 -10.97 -7.49 3.91
C VAL A 105 -9.68 -7.65 4.71
N THR A 106 -8.52 -7.42 4.09
CA THR A 106 -7.22 -7.58 4.72
C THR A 106 -7.02 -6.65 5.92
N ASP A 107 -7.29 -5.36 5.75
CA ASP A 107 -7.02 -4.36 6.80
C ASP A 107 -7.96 -4.50 8.02
N VAL A 108 -9.20 -4.96 7.80
CA VAL A 108 -10.17 -5.20 8.88
C VAL A 108 -9.79 -6.45 9.69
N ILE A 109 -9.36 -7.53 9.02
CA ILE A 109 -8.87 -8.74 9.70
C ILE A 109 -7.72 -8.34 10.63
N ILE A 110 -6.74 -7.63 10.06
CA ILE A 110 -5.61 -7.05 10.77
C ILE A 110 -6.07 -6.25 12.00
N ALA A 111 -6.96 -5.25 11.83
CA ALA A 111 -7.38 -4.39 12.94
C ALA A 111 -8.08 -5.18 14.06
N SER A 112 -8.82 -6.24 13.71
CA SER A 112 -9.54 -7.07 14.68
C SER A 112 -8.61 -7.91 15.57
N GLU A 113 -7.51 -8.44 15.03
CA GLU A 113 -6.54 -9.26 15.77
C GLU A 113 -5.84 -8.44 16.87
N TYR A 114 -5.57 -7.15 16.63
CA TYR A 114 -4.93 -6.28 17.62
C TYR A 114 -5.81 -5.87 18.78
N ILE A 115 -7.08 -5.60 18.51
CA ILE A 115 -8.04 -5.27 19.57
C ILE A 115 -8.17 -6.46 20.52
N ILE A 116 -8.10 -7.68 19.98
CA ILE A 116 -8.10 -8.92 20.78
C ILE A 116 -6.82 -9.00 21.60
N TYR A 117 -5.64 -8.83 21.00
CA TYR A 117 -4.36 -8.88 21.73
C TYR A 117 -4.27 -7.86 22.87
N ALA A 118 -4.67 -6.60 22.63
CA ALA A 118 -4.66 -5.55 23.64
C ALA A 118 -5.52 -5.90 24.88
N LYS A 119 -6.51 -6.78 24.70
CA LYS A 119 -7.42 -7.21 25.77
C LYS A 119 -6.96 -8.50 26.47
N THR A 120 -6.41 -9.47 25.74
CA THR A 120 -6.09 -10.80 26.31
C THR A 120 -4.65 -10.94 26.76
N ASN A 121 -3.71 -10.10 26.29
CA ASN A 121 -2.28 -10.22 26.59
C ASN A 121 -1.71 -11.63 26.24
N ASP A 122 -2.45 -12.42 25.46
CA ASP A 122 -2.15 -13.80 25.11
C ASP A 122 -1.39 -13.81 23.79
N THR A 123 -0.20 -14.41 23.80
CA THR A 123 0.70 -14.44 22.65
C THR A 123 0.34 -15.54 21.66
N THR A 124 -0.55 -16.46 22.01
CA THR A 124 -0.91 -17.62 21.18
C THR A 124 -1.86 -17.30 20.03
N THR A 125 -2.56 -16.17 20.08
CA THR A 125 -3.47 -15.68 19.02
C THR A 125 -2.86 -14.59 18.14
N LEU A 126 -1.55 -14.34 18.26
CA LEU A 126 -0.88 -13.25 17.56
C LEU A 126 -0.56 -13.60 16.10
N ASN A 127 -1.27 -12.95 15.17
CA ASN A 127 -0.64 -12.41 13.97
C ASN A 127 -0.53 -10.88 14.18
N PRO A 128 0.65 -10.34 14.50
CA PRO A 128 0.78 -8.92 14.75
C PRO A 128 1.12 -8.17 13.44
N GLU A 129 0.13 -7.58 12.75
CA GLU A 129 0.37 -6.60 11.67
C GLU A 129 -0.36 -5.21 11.75
N GLY A 130 0.19 -4.08 12.21
CA GLY A 130 -0.55 -2.79 12.12
C GLY A 130 -0.01 -1.53 12.80
N TYR A 131 0.74 -0.63 12.12
CA TYR A 131 1.42 0.46 12.84
C TYR A 131 1.65 1.78 12.03
N THR A 132 1.19 2.96 12.52
CA THR A 132 1.53 4.31 11.98
C THR A 132 2.09 5.25 13.02
N LEU A 133 1.46 5.43 14.20
CA LEU A 133 2.07 6.25 15.26
C LEU A 133 3.40 5.64 15.74
N THR A 134 3.48 4.33 15.61
CA THR A 134 4.64 3.52 15.92
C THR A 134 5.79 3.75 14.95
N LEU A 135 5.60 4.11 13.67
CA LEU A 135 6.74 4.35 12.77
C LEU A 135 7.55 5.56 13.17
N LEU A 136 6.89 6.64 13.56
CA LEU A 136 7.57 7.84 14.01
C LEU A 136 8.32 7.54 15.32
N ILE A 137 7.66 6.82 16.25
CA ILE A 137 8.26 6.40 17.51
C ILE A 137 9.43 5.43 17.27
N ILE A 138 9.31 4.45 16.38
CA ILE A 138 10.35 3.48 15.99
C ILE A 138 11.48 4.13 15.21
N SER A 139 11.19 5.14 14.39
CA SER A 139 12.24 5.91 13.71
C SER A 139 13.04 6.72 14.72
N ILE A 140 12.38 7.32 15.71
CA ILE A 140 13.03 8.07 16.79
C ILE A 140 13.84 7.13 17.72
N ILE A 141 13.26 6.00 18.12
CA ILE A 141 13.93 4.97 18.93
C ILE A 141 15.07 4.33 18.13
N GLY A 142 14.84 4.07 16.85
CA GLY A 142 15.83 3.56 15.92
C GLY A 142 17.03 4.47 15.81
N LEU A 143 16.81 5.78 15.66
CA LEU A 143 17.88 6.77 15.69
C LEU A 143 18.66 6.74 17.01
N ALA A 144 17.99 6.53 18.15
CA ALA A 144 18.66 6.36 19.44
C ALA A 144 19.46 5.04 19.53
N GLU A 145 18.92 3.92 19.04
CA GLU A 145 19.59 2.61 19.06
C GLU A 145 20.73 2.50 18.04
N ILE A 146 20.66 3.23 16.92
CA ILE A 146 21.75 3.35 15.95
C ILE A 146 23.03 3.87 16.63
N THR A 147 22.89 4.79 17.60
CA THR A 147 24.04 5.31 18.35
C THR A 147 24.62 4.30 19.34
N LYS A 148 23.83 3.32 19.79
CA LYS A 148 24.24 2.29 20.75
C LYS A 148 24.88 1.08 20.06
N ASN A 149 24.40 0.71 18.88
CA ASN A 149 24.83 -0.49 18.16
C ASN A 149 25.32 -0.21 16.72
N PRO A 150 26.31 0.68 16.50
CA PRO A 150 26.75 1.04 15.15
C PRO A 150 27.39 -0.12 14.38
N GLY A 151 27.90 -1.15 15.08
CA GLY A 151 28.54 -2.32 14.47
C GLY A 151 27.60 -3.14 13.57
N LYS A 152 26.28 -3.15 13.85
CA LYS A 152 25.27 -3.85 13.04
C LYS A 152 25.00 -3.17 11.69
N LEU A 153 25.35 -1.89 11.54
CA LEU A 153 25.22 -1.14 10.29
C LEU A 153 26.49 -1.16 9.43
N THR A 154 27.49 -1.97 9.80
CA THR A 154 28.65 -2.17 8.93
C THR A 154 28.23 -2.95 7.68
N TRP A 155 28.90 -2.70 6.55
CA TRP A 155 28.61 -3.36 5.28
C TRP A 155 28.58 -4.89 5.41
N ASN A 156 29.58 -5.45 6.08
CA ASN A 156 29.68 -6.90 6.28
C ASN A 156 28.54 -7.47 7.14
N ALA A 157 28.06 -6.73 8.15
CA ALA A 157 26.93 -7.15 8.96
C ALA A 157 25.63 -7.08 8.16
N MET A 158 25.34 -5.92 7.55
CA MET A 158 24.07 -5.71 6.83
C MET A 158 23.86 -6.69 5.67
N PHE A 159 24.93 -7.08 4.98
CA PHE A 159 24.87 -8.00 3.84
C PHE A 159 25.30 -9.44 4.19
N SER A 160 25.44 -9.75 5.48
CA SER A 160 25.68 -11.12 5.94
C SER A 160 24.46 -11.99 5.62
N GLY A 161 24.68 -13.13 4.96
CA GLY A 161 23.62 -14.07 4.60
C GLY A 161 22.81 -13.72 3.35
N THR A 162 23.20 -12.67 2.59
CA THR A 162 22.51 -12.31 1.34
C THR A 162 22.50 -13.50 0.36
N LYS A 163 21.30 -13.90 -0.07
CA LYS A 163 21.12 -14.94 -1.08
C LYS A 163 21.50 -14.43 -2.46
N GLY A 164 22.09 -15.28 -3.30
CA GLY A 164 22.48 -14.91 -4.67
C GLY A 164 21.29 -14.73 -5.61
N LEU A 165 21.58 -14.38 -6.87
CA LEU A 165 20.56 -14.15 -7.91
C LEU A 165 19.82 -15.43 -8.35
N ASP A 166 20.34 -16.60 -7.98
CA ASP A 166 19.65 -17.89 -8.01
C ASP A 166 18.29 -17.86 -7.29
N ASN A 167 18.15 -16.99 -6.28
CA ASN A 167 16.91 -16.77 -5.54
C ASN A 167 15.97 -15.71 -6.15
N PHE A 168 16.00 -15.52 -7.48
CA PHE A 168 15.25 -14.46 -8.16
C PHE A 168 13.76 -14.42 -7.82
N GLY A 169 13.09 -15.58 -7.71
CA GLY A 169 11.67 -15.66 -7.32
C GLY A 169 11.39 -15.11 -5.92
N ASN A 170 12.31 -15.32 -4.98
CA ASN A 170 12.22 -14.76 -3.62
C ASN A 170 12.41 -13.24 -3.63
N TYR A 171 13.26 -12.71 -4.50
CA TYR A 171 13.42 -11.27 -4.70
C TYR A 171 12.15 -10.62 -5.26
N CYS A 172 11.54 -11.22 -6.28
CA CYS A 172 10.28 -10.73 -6.83
C CYS A 172 9.13 -10.81 -5.82
N SER A 173 9.03 -11.91 -5.07
CA SER A 173 8.05 -12.05 -3.99
C SER A 173 8.27 -11.03 -2.88
N SER A 174 9.52 -10.79 -2.49
CA SER A 174 9.88 -9.73 -1.52
C SER A 174 9.49 -8.35 -2.03
N MET A 175 9.68 -8.08 -3.33
CA MET A 175 9.30 -6.82 -3.94
C MET A 175 7.79 -6.61 -3.93
N LEU A 176 6.97 -7.65 -4.14
CA LEU A 176 5.51 -7.56 -3.97
C LEU A 176 5.12 -7.09 -2.56
N GLN A 177 5.82 -7.61 -1.56
CA GLN A 177 5.61 -7.23 -0.16
C GLN A 177 6.05 -5.78 0.11
N VAL A 178 7.18 -5.34 -0.46
CA VAL A 178 7.58 -3.93 -0.41
C VAL A 178 6.53 -3.03 -1.08
N LEU A 179 6.00 -3.43 -2.22
CA LEU A 179 4.99 -2.65 -2.94
C LEU A 179 3.67 -2.56 -2.19
N PHE A 180 3.30 -3.61 -1.45
CA PHE A 180 2.19 -3.55 -0.49
C PHE A 180 2.46 -2.50 0.59
N ALA A 181 3.67 -2.46 1.17
CA ALA A 181 4.01 -1.45 2.16
C ALA A 181 3.91 -0.01 1.61
N TYR A 182 4.23 0.19 0.33
CA TYR A 182 4.12 1.49 -0.33
C TYR A 182 2.75 1.78 -0.94
N GLU A 183 1.79 0.86 -0.89
CA GLU A 183 0.46 1.03 -1.48
C GLU A 183 -0.23 2.29 -0.94
N GLY A 184 -1.00 2.99 -1.78
CA GLY A 184 -1.77 4.15 -1.35
C GLY A 184 -1.26 5.50 -1.84
N TRP A 185 -0.15 5.54 -2.58
CA TRP A 185 0.30 6.76 -3.26
C TRP A 185 -0.64 7.24 -4.36
N ASN A 186 -1.56 6.39 -4.84
CA ASN A 186 -2.59 6.68 -5.83
C ASN A 186 -3.86 7.27 -5.21
N ASN A 187 -3.98 7.31 -3.88
CA ASN A 187 -5.25 7.56 -3.18
C ASN A 187 -5.94 8.88 -3.53
N LEU A 188 -5.17 9.97 -3.66
CA LEU A 188 -5.71 11.27 -4.06
C LEU A 188 -6.42 11.26 -5.42
N ASN A 189 -6.05 10.34 -6.31
CA ASN A 189 -6.63 10.25 -7.66
C ASN A 189 -8.09 9.77 -7.64
N TYR A 190 -8.54 9.14 -6.56
CA TYR A 190 -9.94 8.76 -6.40
C TYR A 190 -10.86 9.95 -6.11
N SER A 191 -10.31 11.09 -5.72
CA SER A 191 -11.07 12.21 -5.14
C SER A 191 -10.73 13.56 -5.77
N LEU A 192 -10.28 13.54 -7.03
CA LEU A 192 -9.83 14.75 -7.72
C LEU A 192 -10.94 15.78 -7.92
N SER A 193 -12.20 15.36 -8.01
CA SER A 193 -13.33 16.30 -8.16
C SER A 193 -13.57 17.15 -6.91
N GLU A 194 -13.10 16.69 -5.74
CA GLU A 194 -13.18 17.40 -4.46
C GLU A 194 -11.89 18.20 -4.15
N MET A 195 -10.88 18.07 -5.02
CA MET A 195 -9.61 18.78 -4.89
C MET A 195 -9.68 20.14 -5.56
N ASN A 196 -9.40 21.19 -4.79
CA ASN A 196 -9.34 22.54 -5.33
C ASN A 196 -8.10 22.71 -6.22
N ASP A 197 -8.25 23.16 -7.48
CA ASP A 197 -7.14 23.26 -8.45
C ASP A 197 -6.31 21.96 -8.53
N ALA A 198 -7.02 20.85 -8.75
CA ALA A 198 -6.46 19.49 -8.76
C ALA A 198 -5.15 19.37 -9.58
N PRO A 199 -5.05 19.88 -10.82
CA PRO A 199 -3.84 19.74 -11.62
C PRO A 199 -2.60 20.34 -10.94
N ARG A 200 -2.69 21.53 -10.34
CA ARG A 200 -1.53 22.15 -9.70
C ARG A 200 -1.18 21.51 -8.37
N ARG A 201 -2.19 21.21 -7.56
CA ARG A 201 -1.97 20.69 -6.20
C ARG A 201 -1.54 19.23 -6.21
N LEU A 202 -2.08 18.40 -7.11
CA LEU A 202 -1.72 16.98 -7.22
C LEU A 202 -0.23 16.79 -7.49
N LYS A 203 0.37 17.63 -8.35
CA LYS A 203 1.81 17.63 -8.66
C LYS A 203 2.70 17.81 -7.44
N ILE A 204 2.20 18.44 -6.39
CA ILE A 204 2.93 18.67 -5.14
C ILE A 204 2.54 17.59 -4.14
N SER A 205 1.25 17.43 -3.84
CA SER A 205 0.78 16.52 -2.79
C SER A 205 1.18 15.06 -3.04
N ASN A 206 1.07 14.57 -4.28
CA ASN A 206 1.33 13.15 -4.58
C ASN A 206 2.81 12.77 -4.40
N PRO A 207 3.78 13.41 -5.10
CA PRO A 207 5.18 12.98 -4.99
C PRO A 207 5.78 13.28 -3.61
N PHE A 208 5.42 14.41 -2.98
CA PHE A 208 5.91 14.72 -1.63
C PHE A 208 5.44 13.71 -0.58
N SER A 209 4.21 13.21 -0.68
CA SER A 209 3.73 12.15 0.22
C SER A 209 4.59 10.89 0.11
N VAL A 210 4.91 10.45 -1.12
CA VAL A 210 5.77 9.28 -1.35
C VAL A 210 7.16 9.48 -0.77
N VAL A 211 7.79 10.63 -1.02
CA VAL A 211 9.13 10.95 -0.49
C VAL A 211 9.13 10.94 1.05
N LEU A 212 8.14 11.60 1.67
CA LEU A 212 8.03 11.67 3.12
C LEU A 212 7.89 10.28 3.75
N VAL A 213 6.98 9.45 3.23
CA VAL A 213 6.78 8.08 3.71
C VAL A 213 8.02 7.23 3.50
N SER A 214 8.70 7.38 2.37
CA SER A 214 9.92 6.62 2.07
C SER A 214 11.05 6.92 3.03
N ILE A 215 11.21 8.18 3.45
CA ILE A 215 12.19 8.54 4.47
C ILE A 215 11.87 7.83 5.79
N LEU A 216 10.61 7.84 6.21
CA LEU A 216 10.17 7.14 7.43
C LEU A 216 10.38 5.63 7.32
N TYR A 217 10.14 5.05 6.14
CA TYR A 217 10.33 3.62 5.90
C TYR A 217 11.80 3.23 5.98
N ILE A 218 12.68 3.97 5.29
CA ILE A 218 14.13 3.75 5.35
C ILE A 218 14.64 3.83 6.79
N LEU A 219 14.20 4.85 7.56
CA LEU A 219 14.55 4.97 8.97
C LEU A 219 14.00 3.81 9.81
N GLY A 220 12.78 3.35 9.53
CA GLY A 220 12.17 2.18 10.16
C GLY A 220 12.96 0.89 9.89
N ILE A 221 13.42 0.67 8.67
CA ILE A 221 14.24 -0.49 8.32
C ILE A 221 15.63 -0.42 8.96
N LEU A 222 16.27 0.76 8.99
CA LEU A 222 17.54 0.93 9.70
C LEU A 222 17.40 0.65 11.20
N SER A 223 16.30 1.10 11.81
CA SER A 223 15.93 0.75 13.19
C SER A 223 15.76 -0.76 13.37
N PHE A 224 15.07 -1.41 12.44
CA PHE A 224 14.84 -2.85 12.48
C PHE A 224 16.16 -3.65 12.46
N ILE A 225 17.10 -3.26 11.61
CA ILE A 225 18.43 -3.90 11.49
C ILE A 225 19.25 -3.79 12.77
N THR A 226 19.14 -2.69 13.51
CA THR A 226 19.91 -2.53 14.76
C THR A 226 19.28 -3.27 15.93
N ILE A 227 17.95 -3.38 15.96
CA ILE A 227 17.21 -3.97 17.06
C ILE A 227 17.18 -5.50 16.97
N VAL A 228 16.95 -6.07 15.77
CA VAL A 228 16.79 -7.51 15.60
C VAL A 228 18.13 -8.22 15.39
N ASP A 229 18.26 -9.42 15.95
CA ASP A 229 19.45 -10.26 15.77
C ASP A 229 19.34 -11.13 14.50
N HIS A 230 20.48 -11.32 13.83
CA HIS A 230 20.55 -12.04 12.54
C HIS A 230 20.02 -13.48 12.66
N ASP A 231 20.33 -14.19 13.74
CA ASP A 231 19.92 -15.59 13.93
C ASP A 231 18.41 -15.72 14.12
N GLU A 232 17.77 -14.73 14.74
CA GLU A 232 16.33 -14.70 14.96
C GLU A 232 15.57 -14.42 13.65
N ALA A 233 16.10 -13.53 12.81
CA ALA A 233 15.53 -13.22 11.51
C ALA A 233 15.51 -14.44 10.56
N HIS A 234 16.50 -15.34 10.66
CA HIS A 234 16.63 -16.53 9.82
C HIS A 234 15.74 -17.71 10.27
N ARG A 235 15.32 -17.76 11.55
CA ARG A 235 14.54 -18.88 12.09
C ARG A 235 13.05 -18.84 11.76
N GLY A 236 12.58 -17.86 10.99
CA GLY A 236 11.15 -17.73 10.68
C GLY A 236 10.31 -17.15 11.83
N THR A 237 10.92 -16.90 13.00
CA THR A 237 10.28 -16.28 14.18
C THR A 237 10.16 -14.74 14.03
N TYR A 238 10.34 -14.22 12.83
CA TYR A 238 10.32 -12.78 12.51
C TYR A 238 8.97 -12.10 12.81
N LYS A 239 7.87 -12.87 12.93
CA LYS A 239 6.51 -12.37 13.17
C LYS A 239 6.29 -11.84 14.59
N GLU A 240 6.92 -12.43 15.62
CA GLU A 240 6.65 -12.08 17.03
C GLU A 240 7.60 -11.00 17.59
N ILE A 241 8.76 -10.82 16.93
CA ILE A 241 9.93 -10.18 17.53
C ILE A 241 9.89 -8.66 17.41
N MET A 242 9.36 -8.10 16.32
CA MET A 242 9.44 -6.64 16.13
C MET A 242 8.66 -5.87 17.22
N SER A 243 7.42 -6.26 17.54
CA SER A 243 6.65 -5.59 18.60
C SER A 243 7.12 -5.97 20.00
N ALA A 244 7.56 -7.21 20.21
CA ALA A 244 8.01 -7.69 21.51
C ALA A 244 9.36 -7.07 21.90
N THR A 245 10.32 -7.04 20.97
CA THR A 245 11.67 -6.50 21.19
C THR A 245 11.65 -4.99 21.26
N ILE A 246 10.91 -4.30 20.38
CA ILE A 246 10.76 -2.84 20.48
C ILE A 246 10.03 -2.47 21.77
N GLY A 247 8.99 -3.22 22.13
CA GLY A 247 8.24 -3.01 23.37
C GLY A 247 9.08 -3.22 24.64
N ASP A 248 10.04 -4.16 24.61
CA ASP A 248 11.00 -4.37 25.70
C ASP A 248 12.03 -3.24 25.82
N VAL A 249 12.50 -2.71 24.69
CA VAL A 249 13.47 -1.60 24.67
C VAL A 249 12.90 -0.34 25.32
N ILE A 250 11.57 -0.14 25.26
CA ILE A 250 10.90 1.08 25.73
C ILE A 250 10.03 0.92 26.99
N ASP A 251 9.93 -0.30 27.54
CA ASP A 251 9.02 -0.62 28.66
C ASP A 251 7.57 -0.11 28.46
N PHE A 252 7.13 -0.06 27.20
CA PHE A 252 5.85 0.54 26.77
C PHE A 252 5.09 -0.37 25.78
N ARG A 253 5.19 -1.69 25.97
CA ARG A 253 4.53 -2.72 25.13
C ARG A 253 3.05 -2.44 24.87
N ARG A 254 2.28 -2.16 25.93
CA ARG A 254 0.82 -1.97 25.81
C ARG A 254 0.45 -0.69 25.07
N GLY A 255 1.15 0.40 25.34
CA GLY A 255 0.89 1.67 24.68
C GLY A 255 1.31 1.64 23.21
N LEU A 256 2.43 0.99 22.89
CA LEU A 256 2.80 0.67 21.51
C LEU A 256 1.63 -0.05 20.81
N SER A 257 1.11 -1.13 21.41
CA SER A 257 0.02 -1.96 20.86
C SER A 257 -1.30 -1.20 20.61
N ILE A 258 -1.57 -0.15 21.37
CA ILE A 258 -2.74 0.72 21.16
C ILE A 258 -2.50 1.68 20.00
N LEU A 259 -1.33 2.29 19.93
CA LEU A 259 -0.93 3.20 18.85
C LEU A 259 -0.93 2.50 17.48
N ILE A 260 -0.55 1.23 17.53
CA ILE A 260 -0.62 0.23 16.48
C ILE A 260 -2.06 0.06 15.99
N ALA A 261 -2.96 -0.38 16.87
CA ALA A 261 -4.37 -0.58 16.52
C ALA A 261 -5.03 0.69 15.95
N LEU A 262 -4.76 1.86 16.54
CA LEU A 262 -5.29 3.14 16.06
C LEU A 262 -4.86 3.47 14.63
N SER A 263 -3.66 3.06 14.25
CA SER A 263 -3.16 3.30 12.91
C SER A 263 -3.81 2.44 11.84
N SER A 264 -3.99 1.16 12.11
CA SER A 264 -4.63 0.24 11.19
C SER A 264 -6.08 0.66 10.95
N ILE A 265 -6.75 1.15 11.99
CA ILE A 265 -8.08 1.76 11.88
C ILE A 265 -8.04 3.01 10.98
N GLY A 266 -7.01 3.84 11.12
CA GLY A 266 -6.81 5.03 10.29
C GLY A 266 -6.57 4.71 8.81
N ALA A 267 -5.76 3.71 8.51
CA ALA A 267 -5.53 3.20 7.15
C ALA A 267 -6.81 2.59 6.56
N SER A 268 -7.48 1.71 7.32
CA SER A 268 -8.77 1.11 6.95
C SER A 268 -9.82 2.18 6.64
N ALA A 269 -9.93 3.21 7.48
CA ALA A 269 -10.87 4.31 7.28
C ALA A 269 -10.55 5.11 6.00
N SER A 270 -9.27 5.28 5.66
CA SER A 270 -8.85 5.94 4.42
C SER A 270 -9.18 5.11 3.18
N MET A 271 -8.98 3.79 3.24
CA MET A 271 -9.38 2.86 2.18
C MET A 271 -10.89 2.84 1.98
N VAL A 272 -11.67 2.80 3.07
CA VAL A 272 -13.13 2.91 3.05
C VAL A 272 -13.56 4.19 2.33
N TRP A 273 -12.91 5.30 2.67
CA TRP A 273 -13.18 6.60 2.06
C TRP A 273 -12.90 6.58 0.55
N SER A 274 -11.81 6.00 0.10
CA SER A 274 -11.49 5.93 -1.33
C SER A 274 -12.31 4.89 -2.10
N GLY A 275 -12.57 3.73 -1.50
CA GLY A 275 -13.45 2.70 -2.03
C GLY A 275 -14.86 3.23 -2.28
N SER A 276 -15.38 4.11 -1.41
CA SER A 276 -16.68 4.76 -1.62
C SER A 276 -16.74 5.57 -2.92
N ARG A 277 -15.62 6.18 -3.34
CA ARG A 277 -15.53 6.97 -4.58
C ARG A 277 -15.31 6.12 -5.82
N ILE A 278 -14.63 4.99 -5.69
CA ILE A 278 -14.57 3.98 -6.76
C ILE A 278 -16.00 3.45 -7.01
N ILE A 279 -16.75 3.13 -5.96
CA ILE A 279 -18.13 2.67 -6.09
C ILE A 279 -19.04 3.76 -6.67
N ALA A 280 -18.90 5.02 -6.23
CA ALA A 280 -19.65 6.14 -6.79
C ALA A 280 -19.34 6.37 -8.28
N SER A 281 -18.06 6.33 -8.64
CA SER A 281 -17.60 6.43 -10.01
C SER A 281 -18.12 5.27 -10.87
N ALA A 282 -18.18 4.05 -10.33
CA ALA A 282 -18.82 2.90 -10.97
C ALA A 282 -20.33 3.11 -11.15
N ALA A 283 -21.04 3.63 -10.14
CA ALA A 283 -22.47 3.90 -10.22
C ALA A 283 -22.82 4.96 -11.28
N ASP A 284 -21.99 6.01 -11.43
CA ASP A 284 -22.12 7.02 -12.48
C ASP A 284 -21.84 6.46 -13.88
N SER A 285 -21.03 5.42 -13.97
CA SER A 285 -20.74 4.68 -15.22
C SER A 285 -21.76 3.57 -15.53
N ASP A 286 -22.94 3.54 -14.88
CA ASP A 286 -24.01 2.52 -15.04
C ASP A 286 -23.49 1.07 -14.90
N PHE A 287 -22.57 0.86 -13.95
CA PHE A 287 -21.88 -0.42 -13.68
C PHE A 287 -22.81 -1.64 -13.46
N ILE A 288 -24.02 -1.46 -12.91
CA ILE A 288 -25.05 -2.51 -12.85
C ILE A 288 -26.42 -1.87 -13.16
N PRO A 289 -26.99 -1.99 -14.37
CA PRO A 289 -28.18 -1.24 -14.77
C PRO A 289 -29.36 -1.34 -13.80
N TYR A 290 -29.52 -2.48 -13.13
CA TYR A 290 -30.57 -2.74 -12.14
C TYR A 290 -30.29 -2.14 -10.75
N PHE A 291 -29.02 -2.09 -10.32
CA PHE A 291 -28.62 -1.62 -8.98
C PHE A 291 -27.96 -0.23 -8.99
N SER A 292 -27.60 0.32 -10.16
CA SER A 292 -26.99 1.65 -10.33
C SER A 292 -27.85 2.79 -9.77
N PRO A 293 -29.19 2.80 -9.93
CA PRO A 293 -30.04 3.79 -9.26
C PRO A 293 -30.00 3.66 -7.73
N LEU A 294 -29.99 2.42 -7.23
CA LEU A 294 -29.91 2.10 -5.80
C LEU A 294 -28.55 2.53 -5.22
N LEU A 295 -27.45 2.25 -5.93
CA LEU A 295 -26.09 2.67 -5.57
C LEU A 295 -25.98 4.20 -5.52
N ARG A 296 -26.52 4.92 -6.51
CA ARG A 296 -26.56 6.40 -6.52
C ARG A 296 -27.29 6.98 -5.32
N GLU A 297 -28.35 6.33 -4.85
CA GLU A 297 -29.13 6.75 -3.67
C GLU A 297 -28.47 6.33 -2.35
N PHE A 298 -27.81 5.17 -2.30
CA PHE A 298 -27.11 4.61 -1.13
C PHE A 298 -25.80 5.34 -0.78
N LEU A 299 -25.17 6.04 -1.73
CA LEU A 299 -23.86 6.69 -1.57
C LEU A 299 -23.92 8.07 -0.88
N ASN A 300 -25.11 8.59 -0.56
CA ASN A 300 -25.27 9.86 0.16
C ASN A 300 -25.07 9.77 1.68
N GLY A 301 -24.49 8.67 2.19
CA GLY A 301 -24.16 8.57 3.61
C GLY A 301 -23.07 7.54 3.94
N PRO A 302 -22.32 7.72 5.05
CA PRO A 302 -21.19 6.89 5.46
C PRO A 302 -21.57 5.46 5.95
N ASN A 303 -22.80 5.00 5.73
CA ASN A 303 -23.42 3.91 6.50
C ASN A 303 -23.33 2.51 5.90
N ILE A 304 -22.74 2.30 4.71
CA ILE A 304 -22.81 0.99 4.04
C ILE A 304 -21.80 -0.04 4.57
N ILE A 305 -20.62 0.41 5.04
CA ILE A 305 -19.56 -0.51 5.47
C ILE A 305 -19.81 -1.03 6.89
N ILE A 306 -20.45 -0.23 7.75
CA ILE A 306 -20.83 -0.64 9.12
C ILE A 306 -21.87 -1.79 9.10
N ARG A 307 -22.70 -1.88 8.05
CA ARG A 307 -23.73 -2.93 7.94
C ARG A 307 -23.22 -4.25 7.35
N ILE A 308 -22.20 -4.22 6.49
CA ILE A 308 -21.53 -5.45 6.01
C ILE A 308 -20.61 -6.03 7.10
N LEU A 309 -20.01 -5.16 7.93
CA LEU A 309 -19.17 -5.53 9.06
C LEU A 309 -19.93 -5.88 10.35
N GLY A 310 -21.25 -5.69 10.37
CA GLY A 310 -22.08 -5.80 11.57
C GLY A 310 -22.65 -7.19 11.86
N ASN A 311 -21.94 -8.28 11.56
CA ASN A 311 -22.32 -9.60 12.07
C ASN A 311 -21.39 -10.01 13.23
N PRO A 312 -21.85 -9.92 14.50
CA PRO A 312 -21.04 -10.19 15.68
C PRO A 312 -20.88 -11.69 15.97
N ASN A 313 -21.38 -12.58 15.12
CA ASN A 313 -21.19 -14.01 15.29
C ASN A 313 -19.85 -14.44 14.71
N GLY A 314 -18.80 -14.26 15.52
CA GLY A 314 -17.47 -14.81 15.33
C GLY A 314 -17.47 -16.33 15.36
N ASN A 315 -17.89 -16.94 14.26
CA ASN A 315 -17.57 -18.33 14.00
C ASN A 315 -16.25 -18.35 13.23
N ASN A 316 -15.20 -18.69 13.99
CA ASN A 316 -13.87 -19.13 13.57
C ASN A 316 -13.77 -19.43 12.07
N VAL A 317 -13.07 -18.54 11.35
CA VAL A 317 -12.42 -18.94 10.11
C VAL A 317 -11.33 -19.92 10.54
N ASP A 318 -11.57 -21.20 10.29
CA ASP A 318 -10.68 -22.30 10.64
C ASP A 318 -9.23 -22.01 10.27
N GLY A 319 -8.38 -21.84 11.29
CA GLY A 319 -7.07 -22.47 11.45
C GLY A 319 -6.03 -22.41 10.33
N ARG A 320 -6.17 -21.59 9.29
CA ARG A 320 -5.14 -21.41 8.26
C ARG A 320 -4.38 -20.11 8.49
N HIS A 321 -3.27 -20.23 9.22
CA HIS A 321 -2.33 -19.15 9.53
C HIS A 321 -1.72 -18.43 8.30
N ASP A 322 -1.99 -18.90 7.08
CA ASP A 322 -1.46 -18.35 5.81
C ASP A 322 -2.48 -17.54 4.99
N ALA A 323 -3.77 -17.52 5.38
CA ALA A 323 -4.83 -16.88 4.58
C ALA A 323 -4.63 -15.37 4.33
N PRO A 324 -4.16 -14.55 5.29
CA PRO A 324 -3.91 -13.12 5.06
C PRO A 324 -2.80 -12.86 4.03
N ILE A 325 -1.71 -13.62 4.08
CA ILE A 325 -0.56 -13.47 3.16
C ILE A 325 -0.99 -13.82 1.72
N VAL A 326 -1.78 -14.88 1.55
CA VAL A 326 -2.32 -15.25 0.24
C VAL A 326 -3.24 -14.16 -0.32
N LEU A 327 -4.12 -13.59 0.50
CA LEU A 327 -5.02 -12.51 0.10
C LEU A 327 -4.27 -11.22 -0.26
N ILE A 328 -3.27 -10.83 0.54
CA ILE A 328 -2.37 -9.71 0.23
C ILE A 328 -1.72 -9.95 -1.13
N THR A 329 -1.11 -11.12 -1.32
CA THR A 329 -0.40 -11.48 -2.54
C THR A 329 -1.33 -11.41 -3.76
N MET A 330 -2.53 -11.99 -3.69
CA MET A 330 -3.51 -11.96 -4.79
C MET A 330 -4.01 -10.53 -5.10
N THR A 331 -4.21 -9.71 -4.07
CA THR A 331 -4.61 -8.31 -4.23
C THR A 331 -3.50 -7.49 -4.89
N GLN A 332 -2.24 -7.69 -4.48
CA GLN A 332 -1.09 -6.98 -5.03
C GLN A 332 -0.80 -7.33 -6.49
N TYR A 333 -0.93 -8.61 -6.88
CA TYR A 333 -0.82 -8.98 -8.28
C TYR A 333 -1.86 -8.27 -9.14
N SER A 334 -3.10 -8.22 -8.65
CA SER A 334 -4.19 -7.54 -9.34
C SER A 334 -3.88 -6.04 -9.46
N ALA A 335 -3.47 -5.40 -8.36
CA ALA A 335 -3.12 -3.98 -8.34
C ALA A 335 -1.98 -3.64 -9.32
N LEU A 336 -0.90 -4.44 -9.34
CA LEU A 336 0.23 -4.21 -10.23
C LEU A 336 -0.12 -4.31 -11.71
N ILE A 337 -0.97 -5.29 -12.07
CA ILE A 337 -1.48 -5.41 -13.45
C ILE A 337 -2.23 -4.13 -13.82
N PHE A 338 -3.09 -3.62 -12.95
CA PHE A 338 -3.84 -2.40 -13.23
C PHE A 338 -2.98 -1.13 -13.21
N PHE A 339 -1.96 -1.04 -12.37
CA PHE A 339 -0.98 0.04 -12.43
C PHE A 339 -0.22 0.03 -13.76
N GLY A 340 0.19 -1.16 -14.21
CA GLY A 340 0.80 -1.36 -15.53
C GLY A 340 -0.15 -0.95 -16.67
N LEU A 341 -1.42 -1.37 -16.61
CA LEU A 341 -2.43 -0.98 -17.58
C LEU A 341 -2.70 0.53 -17.58
N SER A 342 -2.71 1.19 -16.43
CA SER A 342 -2.83 2.65 -16.31
C SER A 342 -1.64 3.36 -16.95
N ALA A 343 -0.41 2.86 -16.72
CA ALA A 343 0.80 3.39 -17.36
C ALA A 343 0.80 3.17 -18.89
N LEU A 344 0.35 2.01 -19.37
CA LEU A 344 0.09 1.79 -20.80
C LEU A 344 -0.99 2.73 -21.33
N GLY A 345 -2.04 2.94 -20.55
CA GLY A 345 -3.13 3.87 -20.86
C GLY A 345 -2.64 5.29 -21.07
N LEU A 346 -1.69 5.76 -20.25
CA LEU A 346 -1.03 7.05 -20.44
C LEU A 346 -0.36 7.15 -21.83
N LEU A 347 0.39 6.12 -22.25
CA LEU A 347 1.03 6.09 -23.57
C LEU A 347 -0.01 6.07 -24.71
N VAL A 348 -1.09 5.31 -24.54
CA VAL A 348 -2.21 5.26 -25.50
C VAL A 348 -2.86 6.64 -25.65
N LEU A 349 -3.12 7.33 -24.55
CA LEU A 349 -3.72 8.67 -24.55
C LEU A 349 -2.78 9.73 -25.16
N ARG A 350 -1.46 9.61 -24.96
CA ARG A 350 -0.45 10.43 -25.63
C ARG A 350 -0.49 10.24 -27.15
N ASN A 351 -0.51 8.99 -27.61
CA ASN A 351 -0.57 8.68 -29.05
C ASN A 351 -1.86 9.20 -29.69
N ARG A 352 -2.98 9.19 -28.94
CA ARG A 352 -4.25 9.78 -29.38
C ARG A 352 -4.32 11.30 -29.26
N ARG A 353 -3.27 11.98 -28.75
CA ARG A 353 -3.21 13.43 -28.48
C ARG A 353 -4.37 13.94 -27.62
N GLN A 354 -4.82 13.12 -26.67
CA GLN A 354 -5.93 13.44 -25.76
C GLN A 354 -5.47 14.10 -24.45
N LEU A 355 -4.16 14.32 -24.29
CA LEU A 355 -3.56 14.92 -23.09
C LEU A 355 -2.96 16.30 -23.41
N ARG A 356 -3.09 17.20 -22.45
CA ARG A 356 -2.54 18.55 -22.43
C ARG A 356 -1.13 18.54 -21.84
N ASN A 357 -0.15 18.85 -22.69
CA ASN A 357 1.26 18.88 -22.30
C ASN A 357 1.64 20.08 -21.41
N ASP A 358 0.83 21.13 -21.37
CA ASP A 358 1.11 22.38 -20.62
C ASP A 358 0.93 22.24 -19.10
N LEU A 359 0.29 21.16 -18.65
CA LEU A 359 0.12 20.88 -17.23
C LEU A 359 1.37 20.21 -16.68
N PHE A 360 1.58 18.94 -16.96
CA PHE A 360 2.73 18.16 -16.48
C PHE A 360 2.89 16.96 -17.39
N LYS A 361 4.13 16.64 -17.75
CA LYS A 361 4.47 15.55 -18.65
C LYS A 361 5.66 14.78 -18.08
N VAL A 362 5.44 13.50 -17.80
CA VAL A 362 6.47 12.58 -17.34
C VAL A 362 7.35 12.16 -18.53
N PRO A 363 8.68 12.14 -18.39
CA PRO A 363 9.57 11.56 -19.39
C PRO A 363 9.14 10.13 -19.79
N GLU A 364 9.12 9.82 -21.08
CA GLU A 364 8.70 8.49 -21.56
C GLU A 364 9.57 7.35 -21.01
N ILE A 365 10.86 7.61 -20.80
CA ILE A 365 11.79 6.66 -20.16
C ILE A 365 11.29 6.17 -18.80
N ILE A 366 10.66 7.04 -18.01
CA ILE A 366 10.11 6.68 -16.69
C ILE A 366 8.90 5.75 -16.85
N VAL A 367 8.05 6.01 -17.85
CA VAL A 367 6.87 5.16 -18.11
C VAL A 367 7.30 3.78 -18.59
N TYR A 368 8.27 3.69 -19.50
CA TYR A 368 8.81 2.40 -19.96
C TYR A 368 9.52 1.64 -18.86
N LEU A 369 10.30 2.33 -18.01
CA LEU A 369 10.97 1.72 -16.88
C LEU A 369 9.96 1.15 -15.86
N PHE A 370 8.91 1.92 -15.55
CA PHE A 370 7.82 1.47 -14.69
C PHE A 370 7.16 0.20 -15.25
N LEU A 371 6.81 0.19 -16.54
CA LEU A 371 6.22 -0.97 -17.21
C LEU A 371 7.14 -2.20 -17.21
N ALA A 372 8.44 -2.00 -17.47
CA ALA A 372 9.42 -3.08 -17.45
C ALA A 372 9.53 -3.69 -16.05
N ILE A 373 9.63 -2.87 -15.00
CA ILE A 373 9.69 -3.36 -13.62
C ILE A 373 8.40 -4.09 -13.23
N THR A 374 7.24 -3.54 -13.58
CA THR A 374 5.95 -4.22 -13.34
C THR A 374 5.91 -5.59 -14.02
N ALA A 375 6.34 -5.70 -15.28
CA ALA A 375 6.38 -6.98 -15.99
C ALA A 375 7.37 -7.96 -15.34
N ILE A 376 8.56 -7.49 -14.95
CA ILE A 376 9.58 -8.29 -14.27
C ILE A 376 9.05 -8.86 -12.95
N ILE A 377 8.39 -8.05 -12.12
CA ILE A 377 7.84 -8.49 -10.84
C ILE A 377 6.70 -9.49 -11.06
N CYS A 378 5.76 -9.17 -11.95
CA CYS A 378 4.62 -10.04 -12.23
C CYS A 378 5.03 -11.40 -12.80
N ILE A 379 6.04 -11.46 -13.67
CA ILE A 379 6.53 -12.72 -14.25
C ILE A 379 7.46 -13.44 -13.28
N GLY A 380 8.41 -12.71 -12.69
CA GLY A 380 9.46 -13.25 -11.84
C GLY A 380 8.94 -13.91 -10.57
N ALA A 381 7.80 -13.45 -10.05
CA ALA A 381 7.19 -14.06 -8.88
C ALA A 381 6.49 -15.40 -9.14
N PHE A 382 6.34 -15.82 -10.41
CA PHE A 382 5.97 -17.21 -10.78
C PHE A 382 7.19 -18.11 -11.00
N VAL A 383 8.41 -17.57 -10.96
CA VAL A 383 9.63 -18.38 -11.03
C VAL A 383 9.81 -19.06 -9.66
N PRO A 384 9.85 -20.41 -9.60
CA PRO A 384 10.06 -21.11 -8.35
C PRO A 384 11.36 -20.66 -7.71
N ALA A 385 11.33 -20.34 -6.42
CA ALA A 385 12.56 -20.24 -5.66
C ALA A 385 13.16 -21.64 -5.54
N GLU A 386 14.44 -21.82 -5.89
CA GLU A 386 15.14 -23.04 -5.49
C GLU A 386 15.14 -23.09 -3.96
N THR A 387 14.41 -24.07 -3.42
CA THR A 387 14.46 -24.38 -1.99
C THR A 387 15.90 -24.73 -1.66
N ALA A 388 16.45 -24.09 -0.63
CA ALA A 388 17.72 -24.47 -0.04
C ALA A 388 17.59 -25.84 0.66
N ASP A 389 17.38 -26.87 -0.14
CA ASP A 389 17.46 -28.30 0.21
C ASP A 389 18.09 -29.01 -0.99
N SER A 390 19.40 -28.79 -1.16
CA SER A 390 20.32 -29.71 -1.83
C SER A 390 21.70 -29.62 -1.19
#